data_AF-A0A3Q3WHE7-F1
#
_entry.id   AF-A0A3Q3WHE7-F1
#
_cell.length_a   1.000
_cell.length_b   1.000
_cell.length_c   1.000
_cell.angle_alpha   90.00
_cell.angle_beta   90.00
_cell.angle_gamma   90.00
#
_symmetry.space_group_name_H-M   'P 1'
#
loop_
_entity.id
_entity.type
_entity.pdbx_description
1 polymer ?
#
loop_
_entity_poly.entity_id
_entity_poly.type
_entity_poly.pdbx_seq_one_letter_code
_entity_poly.pdbx_strand_id
1 'polypeptide(L)'
;MSGYTPDEKLRFQQLSKLRRQWLKDQELSPREPVVQTKPPGPIAKFWAGFLEPKSLWRLYTYKAYRGGVFTLTRLLIPAWIVHYYVKYHVAVSEPKSSLFGDTILETGEVVPDLPESHGHH
;
A
#
# COMPACT_ATOMS: atom_id res chain seq x y z
N MET A 1 -13.15 -49.33 41.93
CA MET A 1 -12.71 -48.05 41.35
C MET A 1 -12.33 -47.12 42.49
N SER A 2 -11.09 -47.20 42.98
CA SER A 2 -10.68 -46.36 44.12
C SER A 2 -10.53 -44.93 43.62
N GLY A 3 -11.29 -44.02 44.24
CA GLY A 3 -11.10 -42.59 44.03
C GLY A 3 -9.77 -42.10 44.58
N TYR A 4 -9.52 -40.80 44.41
CA TYR A 4 -8.32 -40.13 44.91
C TYR A 4 -8.09 -40.37 46.41
N THR A 5 -6.85 -40.67 46.76
CA THR A 5 -6.36 -40.72 48.13
C THR A 5 -6.48 -39.34 48.80
N PRO A 6 -6.52 -39.27 50.15
CA PRO A 6 -6.61 -38.00 50.86
C PRO A 6 -5.50 -37.00 50.48
N ASP A 7 -4.27 -37.48 50.30
CA ASP A 7 -3.12 -36.66 49.93
C ASP A 7 -3.23 -36.12 48.50
N GLU A 8 -3.72 -36.93 47.56
CA GLU A 8 -3.97 -36.48 46.19
C GLU A 8 -5.05 -35.41 46.13
N LYS A 9 -6.12 -35.54 46.93
CA LYS A 9 -7.16 -34.51 47.05
C LYS A 9 -6.60 -33.21 47.62
N LEU A 10 -5.80 -33.31 48.68
CA LEU A 10 -5.15 -32.15 49.31
C LEU A 10 -4.21 -31.45 48.31
N ARG A 11 -3.38 -32.21 47.59
CA ARG A 11 -2.49 -31.68 46.56
C ARG A 11 -3.26 -31.04 45.40
N PHE A 12 -4.36 -31.65 44.97
CA PHE A 12 -5.19 -31.11 43.90
C PHE A 12 -5.83 -29.77 44.29
N GLN A 13 -6.29 -29.64 45.54
CA GLN A 13 -6.84 -28.38 46.06
C GLN A 13 -5.76 -27.29 46.14
N GLN A 14 -4.55 -27.64 46.60
CA GLN A 14 -3.41 -26.71 46.64
C GLN A 14 -3.04 -26.20 45.24
N LEU A 15 -2.89 -27.09 44.27
CA LEU A 15 -2.59 -26.73 42.88
C LEU A 15 -3.71 -25.90 42.25
N SER A 16 -4.96 -26.26 42.52
CA SER A 16 -6.12 -25.50 42.03
C SER A 16 -6.15 -24.07 42.57
N LYS A 17 -5.78 -23.88 43.84
CA LYS A 17 -5.68 -22.54 44.46
C LYS A 17 -4.57 -21.72 43.82
N LEU A 18 -3.37 -22.31 43.67
CA LEU A 18 -2.24 -21.65 42.99
C LEU A 18 -2.58 -21.29 41.55
N ARG A 19 -3.26 -22.18 40.82
CA ARG A 19 -3.66 -21.94 39.44
C ARG A 19 -4.64 -20.78 39.31
N ARG A 20 -5.62 -20.67 40.20
CA ARG A 20 -6.58 -19.55 40.22
C ARG A 20 -5.89 -18.21 40.50
N GLN A 21 -4.94 -18.20 41.43
CA GLN A 21 -4.16 -17.01 41.74
C GLN A 21 -3.26 -16.60 40.57
N TRP A 22 -2.55 -17.56 39.98
CA TRP A 22 -1.75 -17.32 38.78
C TRP A 22 -2.58 -16.74 37.62
N LEU A 23 -3.77 -17.30 37.36
CA LEU A 23 -4.67 -16.79 36.32
C LEU A 23 -5.13 -15.36 36.60
N LYS A 24 -5.37 -15.01 37.86
CA LYS A 24 -5.70 -13.65 38.27
C LYS A 24 -4.52 -12.69 38.12
N ASP A 25 -3.31 -13.16 38.41
CA ASP A 25 -2.08 -12.36 38.26
C ASP A 25 -1.70 -12.14 36.77
N GLN A 26 -2.30 -12.89 35.85
CA GLN A 26 -2.21 -12.65 34.40
C GLN A 26 -3.20 -11.60 33.88
N GLU A 27 -4.12 -11.09 34.71
CA GLU A 27 -4.98 -9.98 34.32
C GLU A 27 -4.12 -8.70 34.24
N LEU A 28 -3.86 -8.23 33.01
CA LEU A 28 -3.08 -7.02 32.83
C LEU A 28 -3.85 -5.80 33.34
N SER A 29 -3.17 -4.99 34.14
CA SER A 29 -3.69 -3.70 34.55
C SER A 29 -3.68 -2.72 33.35
N PRO A 30 -4.60 -1.75 33.28
CA PRO A 30 -4.60 -0.74 32.21
C PRO A 30 -3.32 0.14 32.12
N ARG A 31 -2.39 0.00 33.08
CA ARG A 31 -1.16 0.79 33.20
C ARG A 31 0.05 0.00 32.72
N GLU A 32 -0.02 -0.48 31.49
CA GLU A 32 1.16 -1.03 30.84
C GLU A 32 2.17 0.11 30.56
N PRO A 33 3.49 -0.15 30.67
CA PRO A 33 4.49 0.79 30.21
C PRO A 33 4.35 0.94 28.70
N VAL A 34 3.67 2.00 28.27
CA VAL A 34 3.54 2.33 26.86
C VAL A 34 4.88 2.86 26.37
N VAL A 35 5.43 2.23 25.34
CA VAL A 35 6.59 2.79 24.61
C VAL A 35 6.19 4.18 24.14
N GLN A 36 6.90 5.20 24.62
CA GLN A 36 6.62 6.58 24.24
C GLN A 36 6.67 6.70 22.72
N THR A 37 5.61 7.25 22.13
CA THR A 37 5.55 7.43 20.68
C THR A 37 6.63 8.43 20.27
N LYS A 38 7.39 8.09 19.22
CA LYS A 38 8.38 9.01 18.65
C LYS A 38 7.66 10.31 18.25
N PRO A 39 8.18 11.49 18.64
CA PRO A 39 7.51 12.74 18.33
C PRO A 39 7.33 12.88 16.82
N PRO A 40 6.14 13.25 16.34
CA PRO A 40 5.90 13.46 14.92
C PRO A 40 6.82 14.57 14.39
N GLY A 41 7.23 14.44 13.12
CA GLY A 41 8.01 15.49 12.44
C GLY A 41 7.23 16.81 12.34
N PRO A 42 7.89 17.94 12.01
CA PRO A 42 7.24 19.26 11.99
C PRO A 42 6.00 19.34 11.10
N ILE A 43 6.05 18.74 9.91
CA ILE A 43 4.92 18.68 8.96
C ILE A 43 3.78 17.83 9.52
N ALA A 44 4.10 16.69 10.14
CA ALA A 44 3.11 15.82 10.75
C ALA A 44 2.43 16.49 11.97
N LYS A 45 3.20 17.24 12.78
CA LYS A 45 2.67 18.07 13.87
C LYS A 45 1.72 19.15 13.36
N PHE A 46 2.12 19.87 12.30
CA PHE A 46 1.26 20.87 11.67
C PHE A 46 -0.07 20.27 11.20
N TRP A 47 -0.03 19.17 10.46
CA TRP A 47 -1.25 18.52 9.98
C TRP A 47 -2.10 17.96 11.13
N ALA A 48 -1.48 17.43 12.19
CA ALA A 48 -2.21 16.98 13.38
C ALA A 48 -2.98 18.14 14.04
N GLY A 49 -2.34 19.29 14.26
CA GLY A 49 -3.01 20.47 14.82
C GLY A 49 -4.03 21.10 13.86
N PHE A 50 -3.75 21.12 12.55
CA PHE A 50 -4.71 21.59 11.56
C PHE A 50 -5.97 20.72 11.51
N LEU A 51 -5.85 19.41 11.75
CA LEU A 51 -6.96 18.45 11.73
C LEU A 51 -7.68 18.29 13.08
N GLU A 52 -7.12 18.83 14.17
CA GLU A 52 -7.68 18.75 15.52
C GLU A 52 -9.14 19.26 15.58
N PRO A 53 -9.48 20.41 14.96
CA PRO A 53 -10.87 20.70 14.63
C PRO A 53 -11.26 19.87 13.39
N LYS A 54 -12.02 18.80 13.62
CA LYS A 54 -12.46 17.81 12.62
C LYS A 54 -13.52 18.36 11.66
N SER A 55 -13.27 19.51 11.03
CA SER A 55 -14.18 20.05 10.01
C SER A 55 -14.03 19.29 8.69
N LEU A 56 -15.12 19.18 7.93
CA LEU A 56 -15.13 18.48 6.65
C LEU A 56 -14.13 19.09 5.66
N TRP A 57 -14.07 20.42 5.56
CA TRP A 57 -13.12 21.13 4.70
C TRP A 57 -11.66 20.77 5.00
N ARG A 58 -11.28 20.69 6.28
CA ARG A 58 -9.92 20.36 6.71
C ARG A 58 -9.55 18.91 6.36
N LEU A 59 -10.51 18.01 6.45
CA LEU A 59 -10.32 16.61 6.04
C LEU A 59 -10.17 16.47 4.52
N TYR A 60 -11.01 17.16 3.74
CA TYR A 60 -10.92 17.13 2.27
C TYR A 60 -9.63 17.75 1.75
N THR A 61 -9.20 18.88 2.32
CA THR A 61 -7.91 19.51 1.97
C THR A 61 -6.73 18.61 2.29
N TYR A 62 -6.71 17.98 3.46
CA TYR A 62 -5.67 17.00 3.80
C TYR A 62 -5.68 15.78 2.87
N LYS A 63 -6.86 15.29 2.49
CA LYS A 63 -7.00 14.17 1.54
C LYS A 63 -6.43 14.54 0.16
N ALA A 64 -6.74 15.74 -0.34
CA ALA A 64 -6.19 16.25 -1.59
C ALA A 64 -4.66 16.40 -1.52
N TYR A 65 -4.14 16.96 -0.42
CA TYR A 65 -2.69 17.05 -0.19
C TYR A 65 -2.00 15.69 -0.23
N ARG A 66 -2.51 14.69 0.52
CA ARG A 66 -1.93 13.35 0.48
C ARG A 66 -2.00 12.72 -0.91
N GLY A 67 -3.11 12.92 -1.62
CA GLY A 67 -3.26 12.48 -3.00
C GLY A 67 -2.18 13.07 -3.90
N GLY A 68 -1.94 14.38 -3.80
CA GLY A 68 -0.89 15.07 -4.56
C GLY A 68 0.53 14.60 -4.22
N VAL A 69 0.83 14.38 -2.93
CA VAL A 69 2.14 13.84 -2.52
C VAL A 69 2.33 12.43 -3.08
N PHE A 70 1.29 11.59 -3.07
CA PHE A 70 1.34 10.25 -3.63
C PHE A 70 1.58 10.27 -5.14
N THR A 71 0.82 11.07 -5.90
CA THR A 71 0.99 11.15 -7.36
C THR A 71 2.38 11.65 -7.73
N LEU A 72 2.91 12.65 -7.03
CA LEU A 72 4.25 13.16 -7.27
C LEU A 72 5.33 12.10 -6.97
N THR A 73 5.28 11.50 -5.78
CA THR A 73 6.38 10.63 -5.30
C THR A 73 6.33 9.22 -5.88
N ARG A 74 5.14 8.68 -6.16
CA ARG A 74 4.97 7.30 -6.62
C ARG A 74 4.71 7.16 -8.11
N LEU A 75 4.30 8.23 -8.80
CA LEU A 75 4.02 8.18 -10.24
C LEU A 75 4.96 9.10 -11.02
N LEU A 76 4.93 10.40 -10.76
CA LEU A 76 5.66 11.38 -11.59
C LEU A 76 7.17 11.23 -11.50
N ILE A 77 7.74 11.20 -10.29
CA ILE A 77 9.19 11.08 -10.12
C ILE A 77 9.71 9.76 -10.72
N PRO A 78 9.13 8.59 -10.42
CA PRO A 78 9.55 7.34 -11.07
C PRO A 78 9.38 7.36 -12.59
N ALA A 79 8.25 7.88 -13.10
CA ALA A 79 8.02 7.98 -14.54
C ALA A 79 9.07 8.86 -15.24
N TRP A 80 9.47 9.99 -14.64
CA TRP A 80 10.54 10.83 -15.16
C TRP A 80 11.90 10.14 -15.12
N ILE A 81 12.22 9.39 -14.05
CA ILE A 81 13.45 8.62 -13.96
C ILE A 81 13.49 7.54 -15.06
N VAL A 82 12.40 6.79 -15.24
CA VAL A 82 12.28 5.78 -16.30
C VAL A 82 12.40 6.43 -17.68
N HIS A 83 11.72 7.54 -17.91
CA HIS A 83 11.80 8.26 -19.18
C HIS A 83 13.22 8.74 -19.48
N TYR A 84 13.91 9.31 -18.48
CA TYR A 84 15.31 9.71 -18.61
C TYR A 84 16.21 8.52 -18.94
N TYR A 85 16.00 7.40 -18.26
CA TYR A 85 16.76 6.17 -18.51
C TYR A 85 16.55 5.68 -19.95
N VAL A 86 15.31 5.54 -20.41
CA VAL A 86 15.00 5.13 -21.79
C VAL A 86 15.62 6.10 -22.79
N LYS A 87 15.47 7.41 -22.57
CA LYS A 87 15.96 8.45 -23.49
C LYS A 87 17.47 8.40 -23.74
N TYR A 88 18.27 8.11 -22.72
CA TYR A 88 19.73 8.22 -22.82
C TYR A 88 20.49 6.90 -22.76
N HIS A 89 19.88 5.84 -22.23
CA HIS A 89 20.58 4.58 -21.96
C HIS A 89 20.02 3.41 -22.78
N VAL A 90 18.83 3.55 -23.38
CA VAL A 90 18.23 2.50 -24.20
C VAL A 90 18.12 2.99 -25.64
N ALA A 91 18.90 2.38 -26.53
CA ALA A 91 18.66 2.50 -27.97
C ALA A 91 17.42 1.64 -28.30
N VAL A 92 16.24 2.25 -28.24
CA VAL A 92 14.99 1.56 -28.57
C VAL A 92 14.89 1.44 -30.09
N SER A 93 15.00 0.23 -30.61
CA SER A 93 14.58 -0.09 -31.97
C SER A 93 13.06 -0.24 -31.96
N GLU A 94 12.34 0.80 -32.39
CA GLU A 94 10.90 0.70 -32.52
C GLU A 94 10.54 -0.22 -33.69
N PRO A 95 9.63 -1.20 -33.50
CA PRO A 95 9.13 -2.00 -34.61
C PRO A 95 8.41 -1.07 -35.59
N LYS A 96 8.69 -1.24 -36.88
CA LYS A 96 8.07 -0.44 -37.93
C LYS A 96 6.54 -0.50 -37.79
N SER A 97 5.89 0.66 -37.70
CA SER A 97 4.44 0.75 -37.61
C SER A 97 3.81 0.13 -38.86
N SER A 98 2.65 -0.51 -38.67
CA SER A 98 1.86 -1.01 -39.80
C SER A 98 1.36 0.16 -40.63
N LEU A 99 1.58 0.12 -41.95
CA LEU A 99 1.19 1.16 -42.89
C LEU A 99 0.13 0.58 -43.84
N PHE A 100 -1.15 0.76 -43.56
CA PHE A 100 -2.25 0.33 -44.43
C PHE A 100 -3.11 1.54 -44.78
N GLY A 101 -3.07 2.00 -46.03
CA GLY A 101 -3.81 3.19 -46.49
C GLY A 101 -3.35 4.53 -45.88
N ASP A 102 -2.34 4.50 -45.02
CA ASP A 102 -1.81 5.67 -44.32
C ASP A 102 -0.81 6.46 -45.19
N THR A 103 -0.67 7.76 -44.88
CA THR A 103 0.36 8.61 -45.47
C THR A 103 1.60 8.62 -44.57
N ILE A 104 2.77 8.34 -45.16
CA ILE A 104 4.04 8.45 -44.44
C ILE A 104 4.32 9.93 -44.18
N LEU A 105 4.33 10.38 -42.93
CA LEU A 105 4.47 11.81 -42.57
C LEU A 105 5.77 12.45 -43.10
N GLU A 106 6.87 11.70 -43.12
CA GLU A 106 8.18 12.21 -43.54
C GLU A 106 8.35 12.27 -45.08
N THR A 107 7.66 11.39 -45.82
CA THR A 107 7.81 11.26 -47.29
C THR A 107 6.61 11.82 -48.06
N GLY A 108 5.45 11.94 -47.40
CA GLY A 108 4.17 12.30 -48.02
C GLY A 108 3.59 11.22 -48.94
N GLU A 109 4.19 10.04 -48.99
CA GLU A 109 3.76 8.93 -49.84
C GLU A 109 2.52 8.26 -49.23
N VAL A 110 1.45 8.17 -50.02
CA VAL A 110 0.21 7.48 -49.66
C VAL A 110 0.36 6.00 -50.02
N VAL A 111 0.20 5.13 -49.03
CA VAL A 111 0.29 3.68 -49.25
C VAL A 111 -0.88 3.25 -50.14
N PRO A 112 -0.62 2.62 -51.30
CA PRO A 112 -1.68 2.19 -52.21
C PRO A 112 -2.54 1.10 -51.58
N ASP A 113 -3.85 1.16 -51.88
CA ASP A 113 -4.81 0.17 -51.40
C ASP A 113 -4.50 -1.23 -51.94
N LEU A 114 -4.83 -2.25 -51.15
CA LEU A 114 -4.70 -3.64 -51.57
C LEU A 114 -5.59 -3.88 -52.81
N PRO A 115 -5.10 -4.63 -53.81
CA PRO A 115 -5.88 -4.91 -55.01
C PRO A 115 -7.16 -5.66 -54.62
N GLU A 116 -8.29 -5.28 -55.23
CA GLU A 116 -9.58 -5.97 -55.02
C GLU A 116 -9.44 -7.44 -55.43
N SER A 117 -9.40 -8.35 -54.46
CA SER A 117 -9.53 -9.78 -54.74
C SER A 117 -11.01 -10.06 -54.98
N HIS A 118 -11.39 -10.31 -56.24
CA HIS A 118 -12.69 -10.90 -56.56
C HIS A 118 -12.72 -12.36 -56.06
N GLY A 119 -12.91 -12.52 -54.75
CA GLY A 119 -13.14 -13.82 -54.13
C GLY A 119 -14.53 -14.32 -54.52
N HIS A 120 -14.58 -15.41 -55.27
CA HIS A 120 -15.82 -16.17 -55.43
C HIS A 120 -16.22 -16.77 -54.08
N HIS A 121 -17.46 -16.49 -53.66
CA HIS A 121 -18.13 -17.15 -52.53
C HIS A 121 -18.25 -18.66 -52.73
#